data_AF-A0A7W6GEG3-F1
#
_entry.id   AF-A0A7W6GEG3-F1
#
_cell.length_a   1.000
_cell.length_b   1.000
_cell.length_c   1.000
_cell.angle_alpha   90.00
_cell.angle_beta   90.00
_cell.angle_gamma   90.00
#
_symmetry.space_group_name_H-M   'P 1'
#
loop_
_entity.id
_entity.type
_entity.pdbx_description
1 polymer ?
#
loop_
_entity_poly.entity_id
_entity_poly.type
_entity_poly.pdbx_seq_one_letter_code
_entity_poly.pdbx_strand_id
1 'polypeptide(L)'
;MPGVGALPQRRIPCPTFAATRSVLERVISQRLKAQTNVTIRRGVAALGVSTAPDGSRATGVRVDDENGEAKDIRADLVVDASGRIGLIARALEAMGRPTPRGEAIGIDIGYTTGVFRIPNDAEPHVGEGFVAPRAETLLRASASFSRLDRGDAVRQASRRLAI
;
A
#
# COMPACT_ATOMS: atom_id res chain seq x y z
N MET A 1 -14.63 26.32 -13.65
CA MET A 1 -14.21 26.90 -14.95
C MET A 1 -14.57 25.88 -16.02
N PRO A 2 -15.81 25.92 -16.52
CA PRO A 2 -16.22 25.13 -17.65
C PRO A 2 -15.58 25.70 -18.93
N GLY A 3 -15.12 24.84 -19.84
CA GLY A 3 -14.61 25.24 -21.16
C GLY A 3 -13.11 25.07 -21.40
N VAL A 4 -12.31 24.74 -20.39
CA VAL A 4 -10.92 24.33 -20.62
C VAL A 4 -10.94 22.90 -21.15
N GLY A 5 -10.51 22.70 -22.39
CA GLY A 5 -10.39 21.38 -23.04
C GLY A 5 -9.33 20.50 -22.36
N ALA A 6 -8.63 19.66 -23.14
CA ALA A 6 -7.48 18.96 -22.59
C ALA A 6 -6.50 19.96 -21.95
N LEU A 7 -6.07 19.68 -20.72
CA LEU A 7 -5.01 20.48 -20.09
C LEU A 7 -3.75 20.38 -20.95
N PRO A 8 -2.96 21.46 -21.07
CA PRO A 8 -1.72 21.41 -21.84
C PRO A 8 -0.80 20.34 -21.26
N GLN A 9 -0.21 19.52 -22.14
CA GLN A 9 0.81 18.57 -21.72
C GLN A 9 1.97 19.34 -21.07
N ARG A 10 2.32 18.96 -19.84
CA ARG A 10 3.47 19.51 -19.12
C ARG A 10 4.46 18.40 -18.86
N ARG A 11 5.72 18.66 -19.16
CA ARG A 11 6.81 17.79 -18.74
C ARG A 11 7.02 17.99 -17.24
N ILE A 12 6.82 16.95 -16.45
CA ILE A 12 7.22 16.93 -15.04
C ILE A 12 8.69 16.50 -15.01
N PRO A 13 9.63 17.33 -14.51
CA PRO A 13 11.06 17.03 -14.52
C PRO A 13 11.48 15.98 -13.48
N CYS A 14 10.52 15.25 -12.90
CA CYS A 14 10.73 14.16 -11.97
C CYS A 14 10.37 12.85 -12.66
N PRO A 15 11.30 11.88 -12.79
CA PRO A 15 10.94 10.57 -13.32
C PRO A 15 9.92 9.91 -12.39
N THR A 16 8.72 9.66 -12.90
CA THR A 16 7.70 8.87 -12.23
C THR A 16 7.80 7.42 -12.70
N PHE A 17 7.66 6.48 -11.76
CA PHE A 17 7.55 5.06 -12.05
C PHE A 17 6.21 4.57 -11.57
N ALA A 18 5.30 4.27 -12.48
CA ALA A 18 4.12 3.46 -12.17
C ALA A 18 4.40 1.98 -12.39
N ALA A 19 3.98 1.19 -11.41
CA ALA A 19 3.90 -0.26 -11.49
C ALA A 19 2.62 -0.72 -10.78
N THR A 20 2.10 -1.87 -11.18
CA THR A 20 1.05 -2.50 -10.38
C THR A 20 1.63 -2.92 -9.04
N ARG A 21 0.78 -2.96 -8.00
CA ARG A 21 1.18 -3.44 -6.68
C ARG A 21 1.83 -4.83 -6.75
N SER A 22 1.27 -5.72 -7.56
CA SER A 22 1.80 -7.07 -7.77
C SER A 22 3.21 -7.09 -8.37
N VAL A 23 3.50 -6.19 -9.31
CA VAL A 23 4.86 -6.05 -9.88
C VAL A 23 5.82 -5.53 -8.82
N LEU A 24 5.45 -4.49 -8.08
CA LEU A 24 6.27 -3.92 -7.02
C LEU A 24 6.59 -4.97 -5.94
N GLU A 25 5.58 -5.67 -5.43
CA GLU A 25 5.73 -6.72 -4.42
C GLU A 25 6.60 -7.88 -4.92
N ARG A 26 6.47 -8.27 -6.20
CA ARG A 26 7.31 -9.30 -6.81
C ARG A 26 8.77 -8.87 -6.86
N VAL A 27 9.07 -7.66 -7.33
CA VAL A 27 10.43 -7.13 -7.43
C VAL A 27 11.07 -7.02 -6.04
N ILE A 28 10.33 -6.50 -5.05
CA ILE A 28 10.79 -6.44 -3.65
C ILE A 28 11.05 -7.84 -3.13
N SER A 29 10.13 -8.79 -3.32
CA SER A 29 10.29 -10.16 -2.85
C SER A 29 11.50 -10.85 -3.49
N GLN A 30 11.78 -10.60 -4.77
CA GLN A 30 12.98 -11.13 -5.44
C GLN A 30 14.26 -10.55 -4.86
N ARG A 31 14.31 -9.23 -4.63
CA ARG A 31 15.47 -8.57 -4.01
C ARG A 31 15.74 -9.08 -2.61
N LEU A 32 14.70 -9.27 -1.80
CA LEU A 32 14.82 -9.81 -0.45
C LEU A 32 15.32 -11.27 -0.45
N LYS A 33 14.84 -12.10 -1.38
CA LYS A 33 15.31 -13.49 -1.51
C LYS A 33 16.80 -13.60 -1.87
N ALA A 34 17.35 -12.58 -2.51
CA ALA A 34 18.77 -12.53 -2.86
C ALA A 34 19.67 -12.09 -1.68
N GLN A 35 19.10 -11.66 -0.56
CA GLN A 35 19.85 -11.25 0.63
C GLN A 35 20.08 -12.45 1.56
N THR A 36 21.32 -12.67 1.97
CA THR A 36 21.70 -13.79 2.85
C THR A 36 21.36 -13.54 4.32
N ASN A 37 21.21 -12.28 4.72
CA ASN A 37 20.86 -11.88 6.09
C ASN A 37 19.35 -11.76 6.32
N VAL A 38 18.51 -12.20 5.38
CA VAL A 38 17.06 -12.11 5.47
C VAL A 38 16.46 -13.52 5.43
N THR A 39 15.73 -13.88 6.48
CA THR A 39 14.89 -15.09 6.51
C THR A 39 13.43 -14.71 6.29
N ILE A 40 12.82 -15.20 5.21
CA ILE A 40 11.41 -14.95 4.91
C ILE A 40 10.58 -16.16 5.36
N ARG A 41 9.66 -15.94 6.31
CA ARG A 41 8.66 -16.93 6.73
C ARG A 41 7.32 -16.57 6.08
N ARG A 42 6.68 -17.53 5.38
CA ARG A 42 5.40 -17.34 4.70
C ARG A 42 4.32 -18.18 5.39
N GLY A 43 3.07 -17.73 5.31
CA GLY A 43 1.97 -18.41 6.00
C GLY A 43 2.08 -18.33 7.52
N VAL A 44 2.82 -17.35 8.03
CA VAL A 44 3.05 -17.11 9.45
C VAL A 44 2.45 -15.76 9.82
N ALA A 45 1.36 -15.77 10.58
CA ALA A 45 0.72 -14.61 11.15
C ALA A 45 1.40 -14.23 12.47
N ALA A 46 1.81 -12.97 12.57
CA ALA A 46 2.22 -12.39 13.84
C ALA A 46 0.97 -12.10 14.69
N LEU A 47 0.91 -12.70 15.87
CA LEU A 47 -0.21 -12.64 16.82
C LEU A 47 -0.02 -11.49 17.83
N GLY A 48 1.22 -11.12 18.13
CA GLY A 48 1.53 -10.04 19.07
C GLY A 48 3.03 -9.85 19.30
N VAL A 49 3.38 -8.81 20.04
CA VAL A 49 4.77 -8.53 20.45
C VAL A 49 5.02 -9.14 21.81
N SER A 50 6.10 -9.90 21.94
CA SER A 50 6.56 -10.45 23.21
C SER A 50 7.40 -9.41 23.94
N THR A 51 7.23 -9.29 25.24
CA THR A 51 7.82 -8.21 26.05
C THR A 51 8.58 -8.78 27.26
N ALA A 52 9.49 -7.99 27.83
CA ALA A 52 10.11 -8.32 29.11
C ALA A 52 9.03 -8.38 30.22
N PRO A 53 9.26 -9.14 31.32
CA PRO A 53 8.28 -9.26 32.41
C PRO A 53 7.85 -7.93 33.03
N ASP A 54 8.74 -6.93 33.01
CA ASP A 54 8.49 -5.57 33.50
C ASP A 54 7.86 -4.64 32.43
N GLY A 55 7.58 -5.15 31.23
CA GLY A 55 7.03 -4.37 30.12
C GLY A 55 7.94 -3.24 29.63
N SER A 56 9.25 -3.29 29.93
CA SER A 56 10.21 -2.22 29.59
C SER A 56 10.62 -2.23 28.12
N ARG A 57 10.65 -3.41 27.49
CA ARG A 57 11.08 -3.57 26.09
C ARG A 57 10.42 -4.76 25.40
N ALA A 58 10.37 -4.68 24.07
CA ALA A 58 10.10 -5.84 23.23
C ALA A 58 11.25 -6.84 23.29
N THR A 59 10.93 -8.13 23.23
CA THR A 59 11.88 -9.26 23.26
C THR A 59 11.66 -10.22 22.11
N GLY A 60 10.64 -9.98 21.28
CA GLY A 60 10.30 -10.83 20.16
C GLY A 60 8.87 -10.64 19.66
N VAL A 61 8.42 -11.61 18.88
CA VAL A 61 7.07 -11.67 18.31
C VAL A 61 6.51 -13.06 18.53
N ARG A 62 5.24 -13.13 18.92
CA ARG A 62 4.46 -14.36 18.94
C ARG A 62 3.85 -14.58 17.57
N VAL A 63 4.05 -15.75 16.99
CA VAL A 63 3.53 -16.14 15.68
C VAL A 63 2.72 -17.42 15.80
N ASP A 64 1.84 -17.70 14.83
CA ASP A 64 1.40 -19.07 14.60
C ASP A 64 2.52 -19.90 13.95
N ASP A 65 2.58 -21.19 14.25
CA ASP A 65 3.37 -22.14 13.49
C ASP A 65 2.53 -22.77 12.36
N GLU A 66 3.12 -23.68 11.60
CA GLU A 66 2.46 -24.33 10.46
C GLU A 66 1.24 -25.19 10.88
N ASN A 67 1.10 -25.49 12.18
CA ASN A 67 -0.03 -26.23 12.77
C ASN A 67 -1.03 -25.32 13.50
N GLY A 68 -0.80 -24.00 13.50
CA GLY A 68 -1.63 -23.03 14.22
C GLY A 68 -1.30 -22.90 15.72
N GLU A 69 -0.20 -23.50 16.19
CA GLU A 69 0.25 -23.34 17.57
C GLU A 69 1.06 -22.05 17.73
N ALA A 70 0.87 -21.36 18.86
CA ALA A 70 1.56 -20.11 19.11
C ALA A 70 3.03 -20.35 19.53
N LYS A 71 3.98 -19.72 18.83
CA LYS A 71 5.41 -19.79 19.11
C LYS A 71 6.03 -18.41 19.23
N ASP A 72 7.00 -18.25 20.13
CA ASP A 72 7.78 -17.02 20.26
C ASP A 72 9.05 -17.06 19.39
N ILE A 73 9.25 -15.99 18.61
CA ILE A 73 10.51 -15.71 17.90
C ILE A 73 11.20 -14.55 18.64
N ARG A 74 12.37 -14.81 19.22
CA ARG A 74 13.15 -13.77 19.91
C ARG A 74 13.80 -12.81 18.94
N ALA A 75 13.80 -11.53 19.30
CA ALA A 75 14.47 -10.47 18.56
C ALA A 75 14.82 -9.30 19.49
N ASP A 76 15.93 -8.62 19.21
CA ASP A 76 16.35 -7.43 19.94
C ASP A 76 15.65 -6.15 19.44
N LEU A 77 15.11 -6.20 18.20
CA LEU A 77 14.33 -5.14 17.58
C LEU A 77 13.12 -5.74 16.85
N VAL A 78 11.94 -5.19 17.11
CA VAL A 78 10.70 -5.55 16.42
C VAL A 78 10.18 -4.34 15.67
N VAL A 79 9.94 -4.48 14.38
CA VAL A 79 9.36 -3.44 13.51
C VAL A 79 7.99 -3.89 13.06
N ASP A 80 6.96 -3.11 13.40
CA ASP A 80 5.60 -3.38 12.92
C ASP A 80 5.40 -2.77 11.52
N ALA A 81 5.25 -3.65 10.54
CA ALA A 81 4.94 -3.31 9.16
C ALA A 81 3.62 -3.97 8.70
N SER A 82 2.71 -4.30 9.62
CA SER A 82 1.43 -4.96 9.31
C SER A 82 0.40 -4.02 8.64
N GLY A 83 0.67 -2.71 8.61
CA GLY A 83 -0.15 -1.71 7.93
C GLY A 83 -1.13 -1.01 8.86
N ARG A 84 -2.33 -0.70 8.36
CA ARG A 84 -3.23 0.34 8.91
C ARG A 84 -3.78 0.04 10.32
N ILE A 85 -3.84 -1.22 10.72
CA ILE A 85 -4.20 -1.62 12.08
C ILE A 85 -3.03 -2.43 12.61
N GLY A 86 -2.05 -1.70 13.15
CA GLY A 86 -0.77 -2.22 13.59
C GLY A 86 -0.90 -3.18 14.78
N LEU A 87 -0.05 -4.19 14.83
CA LEU A 87 0.14 -5.03 16.01
C LEU A 87 0.71 -4.22 17.19
N ILE A 88 1.46 -3.16 16.91
CA ILE A 88 2.14 -2.38 17.94
C ILE A 88 1.16 -1.57 18.79
N ALA A 89 0.04 -1.11 18.23
CA ALA A 89 -0.99 -0.42 19.00
C ALA A 89 -1.58 -1.35 20.07
N ARG A 90 -1.92 -2.59 19.69
CA ARG A 90 -2.40 -3.63 20.63
C ARG A 90 -1.34 -4.00 21.66
N ALA A 91 -0.08 -4.07 21.25
CA ALA A 91 1.02 -4.36 22.17
C ALA A 91 1.22 -3.24 23.21
N LEU A 92 1.11 -1.97 22.80
CA LEU A 92 1.22 -0.82 23.70
C LEU A 92 0.10 -0.82 24.74
N GLU A 93 -1.14 -1.08 24.32
CA GLU A 93 -2.28 -1.26 25.23
C GLU A 93 -2.04 -2.39 26.24
N ALA A 94 -1.59 -3.56 25.77
CA ALA A 94 -1.30 -4.70 26.64
C ALA A 94 -0.15 -4.44 27.63
N MET A 95 0.79 -3.56 27.29
CA MET A 95 1.86 -3.11 28.18
C MET A 95 1.43 -1.99 29.14
N GLY A 96 0.17 -1.54 29.10
CA GLY A 96 -0.29 -0.39 29.86
C GLY A 96 0.39 0.92 29.44
N ARG A 97 0.95 0.97 28.23
CA ARG A 97 1.60 2.16 27.68
C ARG A 97 0.56 3.03 26.98
N PRO A 98 0.71 4.37 27.04
CA PRO A 98 -0.16 5.24 26.29
C PRO A 98 0.01 4.97 24.79
N THR A 99 -1.10 4.67 24.12
CA THR A 99 -1.14 4.61 22.65
C THR A 99 -0.79 6.00 22.11
N PRO A 100 0.15 6.13 21.16
CA PRO A 100 0.47 7.40 20.53
C PRO A 100 -0.80 8.03 19.99
N ARG A 101 -0.93 9.35 20.16
CA ARG A 101 -2.07 10.08 19.61
C ARG A 101 -2.04 9.91 18.09
N GLY A 102 -3.01 9.17 17.56
CA GLY A 102 -3.21 9.05 16.12
C GLY A 102 -3.65 10.39 15.57
N GLU A 103 -3.01 10.84 14.50
CA GLU A 103 -3.51 11.93 13.67
C GLU A 103 -4.15 11.33 12.43
N ALA A 104 -5.45 11.57 12.25
CA ALA A 104 -6.18 11.16 11.07
C ALA A 104 -6.43 12.38 10.20
N ILE A 105 -5.80 12.41 9.03
CA ILE A 105 -6.13 13.39 8.00
C ILE A 105 -7.31 12.82 7.23
N GLY A 106 -8.47 13.46 7.38
CA GLY A 106 -9.64 13.16 6.56
C GLY A 106 -9.31 13.48 5.09
N ILE A 107 -9.24 12.45 4.26
CA ILE A 107 -9.07 12.61 2.82
C ILE A 107 -10.39 12.30 2.12
N ASP A 108 -10.84 13.21 1.26
CA ASP A 108 -12.03 13.03 0.42
C ASP A 108 -11.66 12.28 -0.87
N ILE A 109 -11.11 11.07 -0.69
CA ILE A 109 -10.60 10.21 -1.76
C ILE A 109 -11.03 8.77 -1.44
N GLY A 110 -12.06 8.25 -2.11
CA GLY A 110 -12.18 6.80 -2.27
C GLY A 110 -11.22 6.35 -3.36
N TYR A 111 -10.76 5.10 -3.32
CA TYR A 111 -9.78 4.54 -4.25
C TYR A 111 -10.37 3.27 -4.86
N THR A 112 -10.46 3.20 -6.19
CA THR A 112 -10.80 1.99 -6.93
C THR A 112 -9.75 1.72 -7.99
N THR A 113 -9.44 0.44 -8.20
CA THR A 113 -8.51 0.01 -9.25
C THR A 113 -9.16 -1.07 -10.09
N GLY A 114 -8.83 -1.11 -11.38
CA GLY A 114 -9.29 -2.17 -12.28
C GLY A 114 -8.32 -2.39 -13.42
N VAL A 115 -8.35 -3.59 -13.99
CA VAL A 115 -7.60 -3.96 -15.19
C VAL A 115 -8.52 -3.80 -16.40
N PHE A 116 -8.05 -3.13 -17.44
CA PHE A 116 -8.78 -2.82 -18.65
C PHE A 116 -7.96 -3.24 -19.87
N ARG A 117 -8.62 -3.79 -20.88
CA ARG A 117 -7.97 -4.09 -22.17
C ARG A 117 -7.86 -2.81 -22.98
N ILE A 118 -6.66 -2.48 -23.48
CA ILE A 118 -6.48 -1.36 -24.40
C ILE A 118 -6.92 -1.81 -25.82
N PRO A 119 -7.80 -1.07 -26.51
CA PRO A 119 -8.12 -1.33 -27.91
C PRO A 119 -6.88 -1.26 -28.82
N ASN A 120 -6.79 -2.13 -29.82
CA ASN A 120 -5.62 -2.21 -30.71
C ASN A 120 -5.43 -0.95 -31.58
N ASP A 121 -6.51 -0.20 -31.79
CA ASP A 121 -6.59 1.05 -32.55
C ASP A 121 -6.42 2.30 -31.67
N ALA A 122 -6.16 2.13 -30.37
CA ALA A 122 -5.88 3.25 -29.49
C ALA A 122 -4.53 3.89 -29.86
N GLU A 123 -4.55 5.18 -30.18
CA GLU A 123 -3.35 6.00 -30.38
C GLU A 123 -2.35 5.77 -29.25
N PRO A 124 -1.06 5.51 -29.54
CA PRO A 124 -0.05 5.23 -28.52
C PRO A 124 0.24 6.49 -27.70
N HIS A 125 -0.55 6.71 -26.65
CA HIS A 125 -0.18 7.60 -25.57
C HIS A 125 0.88 6.88 -24.74
N VAL A 126 2.14 7.15 -25.07
CA VAL A 126 3.28 6.75 -24.24
C VAL A 126 3.25 7.59 -22.97
N GLY A 127 2.58 7.11 -21.93
CA GLY A 127 2.67 7.75 -20.63
C GLY A 127 1.45 7.56 -19.75
N GLU A 128 1.72 7.66 -18.45
CA GLU A 128 0.73 7.75 -17.39
C GLU A 128 -0.33 8.81 -17.72
N GLY A 129 -1.57 8.39 -17.95
CA GLY A 129 -2.68 9.30 -18.21
C GLY A 129 -3.40 9.66 -16.92
N PHE A 130 -3.35 10.93 -16.49
CA PHE A 130 -4.13 11.43 -15.36
C PHE A 130 -5.42 12.08 -15.87
N VAL A 131 -6.57 11.43 -15.67
CA VAL A 131 -7.89 12.01 -15.97
C VAL A 131 -8.47 12.55 -14.68
N ALA A 132 -8.35 13.86 -14.45
CA ALA A 132 -9.09 14.53 -13.39
C ALA A 132 -10.55 14.79 -13.85
N PRO A 133 -11.52 14.68 -12.94
CA PRO A 133 -12.91 14.98 -13.21
C PRO A 133 -13.11 16.49 -13.34
N ARG A 134 -14.16 16.92 -14.05
CA ARG A 134 -14.62 18.32 -14.02
C ARG A 134 -15.00 18.70 -12.58
N ALA A 135 -14.53 19.86 -12.15
CA ALA A 135 -14.79 20.41 -10.81
C ALA A 135 -16.30 20.56 -10.47
N GLU A 136 -17.15 20.61 -11.49
CA GLU A 136 -18.61 20.85 -11.39
C GLU A 136 -19.44 19.55 -11.31
N THR A 137 -18.84 18.36 -11.44
CA THR A 137 -19.54 17.09 -11.27
C THR A 137 -19.39 16.59 -9.84
N LEU A 138 -20.50 16.16 -9.21
CA LEU A 138 -20.51 15.49 -7.90
C LEU A 138 -19.57 14.25 -7.82
N LEU A 139 -19.10 13.77 -8.98
CA LEU A 139 -18.11 12.71 -9.13
C LEU A 139 -16.70 13.32 -9.25
N ARG A 140 -16.03 13.53 -8.12
CA ARG A 140 -14.60 13.84 -8.08
C ARG A 140 -13.78 12.54 -8.21
N ALA A 141 -13.61 12.03 -9.43
CA ALA A 141 -12.78 10.86 -9.72
C ALA A 141 -11.55 11.15 -10.59
N SER A 142 -10.34 10.99 -10.05
CA SER A 142 -9.10 11.04 -10.84
C SER A 142 -8.67 9.64 -11.25
N ALA A 143 -8.39 9.39 -12.54
CA ALA A 143 -7.91 8.09 -13.02
C ALA A 143 -6.45 8.15 -13.49
N SER A 144 -5.60 7.23 -13.04
CA SER A 144 -4.26 7.00 -13.63
C SER A 144 -4.26 5.73 -14.47
N PHE A 145 -3.69 5.78 -15.67
CA PHE A 145 -3.54 4.63 -16.57
C PHE A 145 -2.07 4.30 -16.77
N SER A 146 -1.69 3.04 -16.63
CA SER A 146 -0.35 2.56 -17.01
C SER A 146 -0.48 1.31 -17.87
N ARG A 147 0.17 1.31 -19.04
CA ARG A 147 0.21 0.17 -19.95
C ARG A 147 1.11 -0.91 -19.36
N LEU A 148 0.59 -2.13 -19.31
CA LEU A 148 1.32 -3.34 -18.96
C LEU A 148 1.88 -3.96 -20.25
N ASP A 149 2.98 -4.70 -20.14
CA ASP A 149 3.69 -5.35 -21.27
C ASP A 149 2.84 -6.30 -22.14
N ARG A 150 1.57 -6.55 -21.78
CA ARG A 150 0.63 -7.43 -22.49
C ARG A 150 -0.57 -6.74 -23.15
N GLY A 151 -0.58 -5.41 -23.26
CA GLY A 151 -1.72 -4.67 -23.84
C GLY A 151 -2.89 -4.43 -22.87
N ASP A 152 -2.71 -4.79 -21.61
CA ASP A 152 -3.62 -4.46 -20.51
C ASP A 152 -3.20 -3.12 -19.88
N ALA A 153 -4.15 -2.37 -19.33
CA ALA A 153 -3.92 -1.16 -18.55
C ALA A 153 -4.51 -1.31 -17.15
N VAL A 154 -3.82 -0.77 -16.13
CA VAL A 154 -4.45 -0.58 -14.82
C VAL A 154 -5.02 0.83 -14.77
N ARG A 155 -6.31 0.95 -14.47
CA ARG A 155 -6.96 2.21 -14.13
C ARG A 155 -7.08 2.29 -12.62
N GLN A 156 -6.50 3.31 -12.01
CA GLN A 156 -6.74 3.67 -10.62
C GLN A 156 -7.66 4.88 -10.61
N ALA A 157 -8.96 4.72 -10.36
CA ALA A 157 -9.90 5.82 -10.22
C ALA A 157 -10.15 6.12 -8.74
N SER A 158 -9.99 7.36 -8.29
CA SER A 158 -10.55 7.75 -7.00
C SER A 158 -12.06 8.00 -7.12
N ARG A 159 -12.86 7.84 -6.07
CA ARG A 159 -14.29 8.24 -6.06
C ARG A 159 -14.63 8.76 -4.68
N ARG A 160 -15.22 9.95 -4.58
CA ARG A 160 -15.85 10.43 -3.36
C ARG A 160 -16.96 9.46 -2.92
N LEU A 161 -16.85 8.86 -1.74
CA LEU A 161 -17.98 8.20 -1.08
C LEU A 161 -18.70 9.30 -0.28
N ALA A 162 -19.90 9.67 -0.68
CA ALA A 162 -20.75 10.48 0.19
C ALA A 162 -21.15 9.60 1.37
N ILE A 163 -20.77 10.00 2.59
CA ILE A 163 -21.36 9.48 3.83
C ILE A 163 -22.45 10.47 4.23
#